data_AF-A0A927R5F9-F1
#
_entry.id   AF-A0A927R5F9-F1
#
_cell.length_a   1.000
_cell.length_b   1.000
_cell.length_c   1.000
_cell.angle_alpha   90.00
_cell.angle_beta   90.00
_cell.angle_gamma   90.00
#
_symmetry.space_group_name_H-M   'P 1'
#
loop_
_entity.id
_entity.type
_entity.pdbx_description
1 polymer ?
#
loop_
_entity_poly.entity_id
_entity_poly.type
_entity_poly.pdbx_seq_one_letter_code
_entity_poly.pdbx_strand_id
1 'polypeptide(L)'
;MKHLFGGLQSEWGAVKMTLSLHPFSLMHQVYRKIIHVVHEELKFWRNRAEEIPNQELKEQALASIEYKTFHCEGGSIMVLTAMK
;
A
#
# COMPACT_ATOMS: atom_id res chain seq x y z
N MET A 1 -8.30 -0.31 0.10
CA MET A 1 -9.54 -1.13 0.19
C MET A 1 -9.86 -1.52 1.63
N LYS A 2 -9.18 -0.99 2.67
CA LYS A 2 -9.64 -0.91 4.08
C LYS A 2 -10.45 -2.13 4.52
N HIS A 3 -9.86 -3.30 4.29
CA HIS A 3 -10.38 -4.64 4.52
C HIS A 3 -11.86 -4.89 4.09
N LEU A 4 -12.29 -4.24 3.00
CA LEU A 4 -13.44 -4.53 2.14
C LEU A 4 -14.82 -4.58 2.82
N PHE A 5 -15.45 -3.39 2.92
CA PHE A 5 -16.86 -3.02 3.20
C PHE A 5 -17.10 -2.42 4.60
N GLY A 6 -17.54 -1.15 4.68
CA GLY A 6 -18.29 -0.63 5.86
C GLY A 6 -17.55 0.20 6.92
N GLY A 7 -16.56 1.01 6.54
CA GLY A 7 -15.97 2.05 7.41
C GLY A 7 -15.68 3.31 6.60
N LEU A 8 -16.71 4.16 6.45
CA LEU A 8 -16.64 5.41 5.69
C LEU A 8 -15.56 6.33 6.31
N GLN A 9 -14.65 6.81 5.45
CA GLN A 9 -13.82 8.01 5.57
C GLN A 9 -13.86 8.74 6.94
N SER A 10 -12.80 8.69 7.76
CA SER A 10 -12.63 9.77 8.78
C SER A 10 -11.27 9.96 9.46
N GLU A 11 -10.25 9.07 9.38
CA GLU A 11 -9.04 9.33 10.21
C GLU A 11 -7.69 9.46 9.48
N TRP A 12 -7.64 9.18 8.18
CA TRP A 12 -6.60 9.84 7.37
C TRP A 12 -7.17 11.19 6.99
N GLY A 13 -7.09 12.16 7.92
CA GLY A 13 -7.28 13.56 7.59
C GLY A 13 -6.48 13.78 6.32
N ALA A 14 -7.21 14.06 5.22
CA ALA A 14 -6.68 13.99 3.86
C ALA A 14 -5.27 14.53 3.91
N VAL A 15 -4.27 13.64 3.81
CA VAL A 15 -2.89 14.13 3.75
C VAL A 15 -2.93 14.88 2.44
N LYS A 16 -3.09 16.19 2.53
CA LYS A 16 -3.22 17.08 1.38
C LYS A 16 -1.83 17.07 0.76
N MET A 17 -1.53 15.99 0.06
CA MET A 17 -0.29 15.76 -0.63
C MET A 17 -0.43 16.51 -1.94
N THR A 18 -0.07 17.78 -1.89
CA THR A 18 0.15 18.54 -3.10
C THR A 18 1.31 17.88 -3.82
N LEU A 19 1.06 17.40 -5.05
CA LEU A 19 2.11 16.85 -5.90
C LEU A 19 3.25 17.86 -6.01
N SER A 20 4.41 17.51 -5.46
CA SER A 20 5.64 18.26 -5.66
C SER A 20 6.44 17.60 -6.76
N LEU A 21 6.80 18.37 -7.78
CA LEU A 21 7.67 17.90 -8.87
C LEU A 21 9.16 18.07 -8.56
N HIS A 22 9.50 18.77 -7.46
CA HIS A 22 10.89 18.87 -7.02
C HIS A 22 11.39 17.50 -6.52
N PRO A 23 12.50 16.95 -7.07
CA PRO A 23 12.89 15.55 -6.83
C PRO A 23 13.02 15.17 -5.36
N PHE A 24 13.71 15.97 -4.55
CA PHE A 24 13.87 15.67 -3.12
C PHE A 24 12.54 15.65 -2.35
N SER A 25 11.66 16.58 -2.66
CA SER A 25 10.35 16.68 -2.01
C SER A 25 9.40 15.57 -2.47
N LEU A 26 9.51 15.15 -3.73
CA LEU A 26 8.80 13.98 -4.26
C LEU A 26 9.27 12.70 -3.56
N MET A 27 10.59 12.46 -3.55
CA MET A 27 11.15 11.27 -2.91
C MET A 27 10.86 11.23 -1.41
N HIS A 28 10.86 12.38 -0.73
CA HIS A 28 10.45 12.46 0.67
C HIS A 28 9.00 11.99 0.85
N GLN A 29 8.06 12.44 0.01
CA GLN A 29 6.66 12.00 0.07
C GLN A 29 6.52 10.50 -0.22
N VAL A 30 7.22 10.00 -1.25
CA VAL A 30 7.19 8.58 -1.61
C VAL A 30 7.71 7.70 -0.46
N TYR A 31 8.92 7.95 0.04
CA TYR A 31 9.53 7.09 1.06
C TYR A 31 8.93 7.26 2.45
N ARG A 32 8.61 8.48 2.87
CA ARG A 32 8.19 8.74 4.26
C ARG A 32 6.69 8.62 4.49
N LYS A 33 5.89 8.69 3.43
CA LYS A 33 4.41 8.65 3.55
C LYS A 33 3.82 7.47 2.80
N ILE A 34 4.10 7.36 1.50
CA ILE A 34 3.42 6.38 0.64
C ILE A 34 3.91 4.96 0.93
N ILE A 35 5.22 4.72 0.87
CA ILE A 35 5.79 3.38 1.10
C ILE A 35 5.43 2.88 2.50
N HIS A 36 5.44 3.74 3.51
CA HIS A 36 5.02 3.36 4.86
C HIS A 36 3.60 2.76 4.87
N VAL A 37 2.62 3.44 4.27
CA VAL A 37 1.23 2.97 4.18
C VAL A 37 1.12 1.68 3.35
N VAL A 38 1.91 1.55 2.27
CA VAL A 38 1.95 0.31 1.47
C VAL A 38 2.37 -0.88 2.32
N HIS A 39 3.41 -0.73 3.13
CA HIS A 39 3.90 -1.81 3.99
C HIS A 39 2.90 -2.17 5.11
N GLU A 40 2.15 -1.20 5.64
CA GLU A 40 1.06 -1.46 6.58
C GLU A 40 -0.05 -2.32 5.95
N GLU A 41 -0.49 -1.99 4.73
CA GLU A 41 -1.49 -2.76 4.00
C GLU A 41 -0.96 -4.16 3.59
N LEU A 42 0.30 -4.26 3.15
CA LEU A 42 0.93 -5.55 2.83
C LEU A 42 1.03 -6.45 4.05
N LYS A 43 1.29 -5.90 5.24
CA LYS A 43 1.28 -6.68 6.49
C LYS A 43 -0.09 -7.30 6.76
N PHE A 44 -1.17 -6.55 6.57
CA PHE A 44 -2.52 -7.11 6.69
C PHE A 44 -2.74 -8.27 5.71
N TRP A 45 -2.39 -8.08 4.43
CA TRP A 45 -2.59 -9.11 3.42
C TRP A 45 -1.70 -10.34 3.63
N ARG A 46 -0.51 -10.15 4.21
CA ARG A 46 0.35 -11.26 4.62
C ARG A 46 -0.31 -12.11 5.70
N ASN A 47 -0.86 -11.48 6.74
CA ASN A 47 -1.58 -12.21 7.80
C ASN A 47 -2.76 -13.02 7.22
N ARG A 48 -3.50 -12.42 6.28
CA ARG A 48 -4.60 -13.11 5.57
C ARG A 48 -4.10 -14.26 4.70
N ALA A 49 -2.94 -14.14 4.08
CA ALA A 49 -2.32 -15.20 3.29
C ALA A 49 -1.88 -16.38 4.16
N GLU A 50 -1.38 -16.13 5.38
CA GLU A 50 -0.99 -17.18 6.34
C GLU A 50 -2.17 -18.07 6.76
N GLU A 51 -3.39 -17.53 6.77
CA GLU A 51 -4.63 -18.23 7.13
C GLU A 51 -5.18 -19.14 6.01
N ILE A 52 -4.57 -19.16 4.81
CA ILE A 52 -5.03 -19.99 3.70
C ILE A 52 -4.85 -21.49 4.03
N PRO A 53 -5.90 -22.34 4.02
CA PRO A 53 -5.75 -23.75 4.41
C PRO A 53 -4.96 -24.59 3.41
N ASN A 54 -5.13 -24.33 2.11
CA ASN A 54 -4.43 -25.06 1.06
C ASN A 54 -2.96 -24.60 0.99
N GLN A 55 -2.04 -25.55 1.10
CA GLN A 55 -0.62 -25.25 1.22
C GLN A 55 -0.03 -24.58 -0.02
N GLU A 56 -0.34 -25.06 -1.23
CA GLU A 56 0.12 -24.45 -2.49
C GLU A 56 -0.38 -23.00 -2.62
N LEU A 57 -1.68 -22.77 -2.36
CA LEU A 57 -2.26 -21.42 -2.46
C LEU A 57 -1.65 -20.46 -1.43
N LYS A 58 -1.34 -20.94 -0.22
CA LYS A 58 -0.65 -20.16 0.81
C LYS A 58 0.75 -19.77 0.35
N GLU A 59 1.52 -20.73 -0.13
CA GLU A 59 2.88 -20.52 -0.62
C GLU A 59 2.90 -19.52 -1.78
N GLN A 60 2.01 -19.67 -2.76
CA GLN A 60 1.89 -18.72 -3.87
C GLN A 60 1.50 -17.32 -3.41
N ALA A 61 0.55 -17.20 -2.47
CA ALA A 61 0.13 -15.91 -1.93
C ALA A 61 1.26 -15.20 -1.18
N LEU A 62 1.97 -15.91 -0.30
CA LEU A 62 3.11 -15.37 0.44
C LEU A 62 4.27 -15.00 -0.49
N ALA A 63 4.59 -15.85 -1.47
CA ALA A 63 5.60 -15.57 -2.48
C ALA A 63 5.25 -14.34 -3.33
N SER A 64 3.96 -14.13 -3.64
CA SER A 64 3.53 -12.94 -4.36
C SER A 64 3.77 -11.66 -3.57
N ILE A 65 3.56 -11.68 -2.25
CA ILE A 65 3.83 -10.55 -1.37
C ILE A 65 5.35 -10.31 -1.29
N GLU A 66 6.13 -11.35 -1.02
CA GLU A 66 7.59 -11.25 -0.86
C GLU A 66 8.29 -10.73 -2.11
N TYR A 67 8.05 -11.37 -3.26
CA TYR A 67 8.81 -11.08 -4.47
C TYR A 67 8.20 -9.97 -5.34
N LYS A 68 6.97 -9.53 -5.04
CA LYS A 68 6.28 -8.49 -5.84
C LYS A 68 5.81 -7.29 -5.02
N THR A 69 6.33 -7.09 -3.81
CA THR A 69 6.10 -5.88 -3.00
C THR A 69 6.34 -4.60 -3.81
N PHE A 70 7.38 -4.58 -4.64
CA PHE A 70 7.73 -3.42 -5.47
C PHE A 70 6.61 -2.99 -6.45
N HIS A 71 5.72 -3.90 -6.87
CA HIS A 71 4.55 -3.54 -7.68
C HIS A 71 3.56 -2.68 -6.89
N CYS A 72 3.32 -3.02 -5.62
CA CYS A 72 2.47 -2.22 -4.74
C CYS A 72 3.11 -0.88 -4.39
N GLU A 73 4.41 -0.87 -4.11
CA GLU A 73 5.17 0.36 -3.87
C GLU A 73 5.10 1.28 -5.09
N GLY A 74 5.43 0.79 -6.29
CA GLY A 74 5.39 1.57 -7.52
C GLY A 74 3.97 2.04 -7.89
N GLY A 75 2.99 1.15 -7.85
CA GLY A 75 1.60 1.47 -8.18
C GLY A 75 0.96 2.49 -7.24
N SER A 76 1.33 2.47 -5.96
CA SER A 76 0.80 3.38 -4.95
C SER A 76 1.19 4.85 -5.17
N ILE A 77 2.28 5.13 -5.90
CA ILE A 77 2.73 6.49 -6.19
C ILE A 77 1.68 7.28 -6.97
N MET A 78 0.82 6.60 -7.75
CA MET A 78 -0.30 7.22 -8.47
C MET A 78 -1.29 7.93 -7.54
N VAL A 79 -1.30 7.65 -6.22
CA VAL A 79 -2.12 8.42 -5.27
C VAL A 79 -1.83 9.92 -5.30
N LEU A 80 -0.59 10.32 -5.63
CA LEU A 80 -0.18 11.73 -5.74
C LEU A 80 -0.88 12.46 -6.89
N THR A 81 -1.41 11.74 -7.88
CA THR A 81 -2.14 12.33 -9.01
C THR A 81 -3.65 12.27 -8.83
N ALA A 82 -4.15 11.44 -7.91
CA ALA A 82 -5.57 11.27 -7.61
C ALA A 82 -6.18 12.39 -6.76
N MET A 83 -5.35 13.29 -6.21
CA MET A 83 -5.76 14.39 -5.31
C MET A 83 -5.92 15.76 -6.02
N LYS A 84 -6.17 15.77 -7.33
CA LYS A 84 -6.44 17.00 -8.10
C LYS A 84 -7.92 17.28 -8.26
#